data_AF-A0A6N8KXF5-F1
#
_entry.id   AF-A0A6N8KXF5-F1
#
_cell.length_a   1.000
_cell.length_b   1.000
_cell.length_c   1.000
_cell.angle_alpha   90.00
_cell.angle_beta   90.00
_cell.angle_gamma   90.00
#
_symmetry.space_group_name_H-M   'P 1'
#
loop_
_entity.id
_entity.type
_entity.pdbx_description
1 polymer ?
#
loop_
_entity_poly.entity_id
_entity_poly.type
_entity_poly.pdbx_seq_one_letter_code
_entity_poly.pdbx_strand_id
1 'polypeptide(L)'
;MRRGSINKWVLWMFMGMLFPVLSKGQALTKPQYGGGKAEVVEHYATTTLDNGEVVPWFPIEEVVVTAVRTWKSEEERQRYLRLKRNVIRVLPYAIYAQRRYDQLDRDLAVANSRREEKRLINECEREIKEKITSEVKNLSISQGKILIKLIERQTGNTSYDLVKDMKGSISAFVYQGVAKIFGHNLKSTYDPQEDFEIENIIREYERVRPIANP
;
A
#
# COMPACT_ATOMS: atom_id res chain seq x y z
N MET A 1 41.56 56.83 -50.75
CA MET A 1 40.39 56.15 -51.36
C MET A 1 40.83 54.74 -51.80
N ARG A 2 40.60 53.70 -50.99
CA ARG A 2 40.75 52.29 -51.40
C ARG A 2 39.77 51.46 -50.56
N ARG A 3 38.61 51.14 -51.16
CA ARG A 3 37.60 50.21 -50.62
C ARG A 3 38.23 48.81 -50.57
N GLY A 4 38.47 48.29 -49.37
CA GLY A 4 38.78 46.88 -49.18
C GLY A 4 37.52 46.06 -49.48
N SER A 5 37.54 45.33 -50.59
CA SER A 5 36.49 44.39 -50.98
C SER A 5 36.49 43.23 -49.98
N ILE A 6 35.50 43.18 -49.08
CA ILE A 6 35.23 42.01 -48.25
C ILE A 6 34.92 40.84 -49.20
N ASN A 7 35.74 39.79 -49.15
CA ASN A 7 35.53 38.60 -49.95
C ASN A 7 34.14 38.02 -49.66
N LYS A 8 33.30 37.92 -50.70
CA LYS A 8 31.93 37.36 -50.61
C LYS A 8 31.93 35.96 -49.96
N TRP A 9 33.02 35.22 -50.10
CA TRP A 9 33.25 33.92 -49.45
C TRP A 9 33.32 33.98 -47.92
N VAL A 10 33.87 35.06 -47.34
CA VAL A 10 33.93 35.25 -45.88
C VAL A 10 32.53 35.54 -45.32
N LEU A 11 31.69 36.25 -46.09
CA LEU A 11 30.29 36.48 -45.73
C LEU A 11 29.47 35.18 -45.80
N TRP A 12 29.70 34.33 -46.81
CA TRP A 12 29.06 33.01 -46.91
C TRP A 12 29.50 32.04 -45.81
N MET A 13 30.76 32.10 -45.38
CA MET A 13 31.29 31.27 -44.31
C MET A 13 30.69 31.61 -42.94
N PHE A 14 30.35 32.88 -42.69
CA PHE A 14 29.61 33.31 -41.50
C PHE A 14 28.11 32.99 -41.58
N MET A 15 27.52 32.98 -42.77
CA MET A 15 26.10 32.68 -42.97
C MET A 15 25.76 31.19 -42.75
N GLY A 16 26.75 30.29 -42.82
CA GLY A 16 26.60 28.86 -42.52
C GLY A 16 26.61 28.52 -41.01
N MET A 17 27.11 29.41 -40.14
CA MET A 17 27.15 29.17 -38.68
C MET A 17 25.86 29.52 -37.93
N LEU A 18 24.89 30.11 -38.62
CA LEU A 18 23.57 30.46 -38.08
C LEU A 18 22.48 29.50 -38.58
N PHE A 19 22.82 28.22 -38.82
CA PHE A 19 21.80 27.19 -38.82
C PHE A 19 21.48 26.88 -37.36
N PRO A 20 20.33 27.34 -36.81
CA PRO A 20 19.87 26.80 -35.56
C PRO A 20 19.71 25.30 -35.80
N VAL A 21 20.54 24.50 -35.14
CA VAL A 21 20.28 23.08 -34.99
C VAL A 21 18.97 23.03 -34.22
N LEU A 22 17.87 22.89 -34.96
CA LEU A 22 16.57 22.62 -34.40
C LEU A 22 16.69 21.21 -33.82
N SER A 23 17.19 21.13 -32.58
CA SER A 23 17.18 19.91 -31.79
C SER A 23 15.71 19.59 -31.54
N LYS A 24 15.11 18.80 -32.43
CA LYS A 24 13.85 18.15 -32.15
C LYS A 24 14.18 17.10 -31.09
N GLY A 25 13.65 17.29 -29.87
CA GLY A 25 13.71 16.25 -28.85
C GLY A 25 13.23 14.93 -29.44
N GLN A 26 13.90 13.83 -29.12
CA GLN A 26 13.52 12.52 -29.62
C GLN A 26 12.10 12.20 -29.12
N ALA A 27 11.16 12.04 -30.05
CA ALA A 27 9.82 11.59 -29.70
C ALA A 27 9.91 10.20 -29.07
N LEU A 28 9.22 10.00 -27.95
CA LEU A 28 9.20 8.74 -27.23
C LEU A 28 7.95 7.96 -27.61
N THR A 29 8.14 6.74 -28.09
CA THR A 29 7.06 5.76 -28.22
C THR A 29 6.87 5.07 -26.87
N LYS A 30 5.73 5.27 -26.21
CA LYS A 30 5.43 4.61 -24.93
C LYS A 30 5.35 3.09 -25.13
N PRO A 31 5.79 2.28 -24.14
CA PRO A 31 5.54 0.84 -24.18
C PRO A 31 4.03 0.60 -24.19
N GLN A 32 3.56 -0.18 -25.17
CA GLN A 32 2.16 -0.51 -25.31
C GLN A 32 1.91 -1.93 -24.78
N TYR A 33 0.98 -2.03 -23.83
CA TYR A 33 0.53 -3.30 -23.28
C TYR A 33 -0.89 -3.59 -23.79
N GLY A 34 -1.10 -4.73 -24.46
CA GLY A 34 -2.39 -5.11 -25.06
C GLY A 34 -2.60 -4.62 -26.49
N GLY A 35 -3.85 -4.64 -26.97
CA GLY A 35 -4.20 -4.25 -28.34
C GLY A 35 -4.22 -2.72 -28.56
N GLY A 36 -3.95 -2.26 -29.79
CA GLY A 36 -3.90 -0.83 -30.15
C GLY A 36 -2.62 -0.43 -30.88
N LYS A 37 -2.38 0.89 -31.06
CA LYS A 37 -1.11 1.44 -31.56
C LYS A 37 -0.40 2.19 -30.42
N ALA A 38 0.92 2.13 -30.40
CA ALA A 38 1.71 2.74 -29.35
C ALA A 38 1.60 4.28 -29.45
N GLU A 39 1.38 4.92 -28.30
CA GLU A 39 1.30 6.37 -28.22
C GLU A 39 2.70 6.97 -28.37
N VAL A 40 2.83 7.96 -29.26
CA VAL A 40 4.07 8.72 -29.44
C VAL A 40 3.89 10.08 -28.79
N VAL A 41 4.73 10.39 -27.81
CA VAL A 41 4.71 11.64 -27.04
C VAL A 41 5.98 12.45 -27.31
N GLU A 42 5.79 13.74 -27.56
CA GLU A 42 6.88 14.71 -27.73
C GLU A 42 7.43 15.22 -26.38
N HIS A 43 6.61 15.15 -25.31
CA HIS A 43 6.97 15.58 -23.97
C HIS A 43 6.64 14.49 -22.94
N TYR A 44 7.61 14.17 -22.09
CA TYR A 44 7.49 13.16 -21.04
C TYR A 44 8.34 13.56 -19.84
N ALA A 45 7.95 13.10 -18.64
CA ALA A 45 8.74 13.30 -17.44
C ALA A 45 10.02 12.44 -17.50
N THR A 46 11.09 12.89 -16.86
CA THR A 46 12.37 12.18 -16.79
C THR A 46 12.84 12.02 -15.36
N THR A 47 13.63 10.98 -15.09
CA THR A 47 14.37 10.80 -13.85
C THR A 47 15.85 10.55 -14.15
N THR A 48 16.71 10.77 -13.18
CA THR A 48 18.15 10.50 -13.30
C THR A 48 18.50 9.29 -12.45
N LEU A 49 19.16 8.31 -13.07
CA LEU A 49 19.68 7.12 -12.40
C LEU A 49 20.97 7.44 -11.62
N ASP A 50 21.38 6.57 -10.69
CA ASP A 50 22.58 6.76 -9.86
C ASP A 50 23.88 6.93 -10.68
N ASN A 51 23.90 6.41 -11.90
CA ASN A 51 25.01 6.55 -12.85
C ASN A 51 25.00 7.88 -13.65
N GLY A 52 24.02 8.77 -13.39
CA GLY A 52 23.84 10.05 -14.09
C GLY A 52 23.05 9.98 -15.40
N GLU A 53 22.57 8.81 -15.80
CA GLU A 53 21.77 8.62 -17.02
C GLU A 53 20.35 9.16 -16.83
N VAL A 54 19.87 9.97 -17.79
CA VAL A 54 18.51 10.53 -17.78
C VAL A 54 17.59 9.63 -18.58
N VAL A 55 16.58 9.08 -17.92
CA VAL A 55 15.62 8.15 -18.53
C VAL A 55 14.19 8.69 -18.44
N PRO A 56 13.31 8.37 -19.42
CA PRO A 56 11.89 8.64 -19.29
C PRO A 56 11.30 8.00 -18.04
N TRP A 57 10.42 8.73 -17.36
CA TRP A 57 9.65 8.25 -16.23
C TRP A 57 8.17 8.43 -16.52
N PHE A 58 7.41 7.37 -16.33
CA PHE A 58 5.95 7.39 -16.45
C PHE A 58 5.36 6.54 -15.33
N PRO A 59 4.29 7.01 -14.67
CA PRO A 59 3.54 6.17 -13.75
C PRO A 59 2.83 5.08 -14.57
N ILE A 60 3.03 3.83 -14.19
CA ILE A 60 2.23 2.73 -14.73
C ILE A 60 0.91 2.73 -13.98
N GLU A 61 -0.20 2.88 -14.71
CA GLU A 61 -1.52 2.77 -14.10
C GLU A 61 -1.74 1.32 -13.62
N GLU A 62 -2.19 1.17 -12.36
CA GLU A 62 -2.58 -0.12 -11.84
C GLU A 62 -3.84 -0.61 -12.57
N VAL A 63 -3.69 -1.66 -13.38
CA VAL A 63 -4.83 -2.32 -14.02
C VAL A 63 -5.31 -3.48 -13.15
N VAL A 64 -6.51 -3.33 -12.61
CA VAL A 64 -7.13 -4.37 -11.79
C VAL A 64 -7.95 -5.30 -12.68
N VAL A 65 -7.51 -6.55 -12.80
CA VAL A 65 -8.29 -7.60 -13.46
C VAL A 65 -9.10 -8.36 -12.42
N THR A 66 -10.43 -8.26 -12.50
CA THR A 66 -11.35 -9.03 -11.64
C THR A 66 -12.16 -10.03 -12.45
N ALA A 67 -12.19 -11.29 -12.01
CA ALA A 67 -13.13 -12.26 -12.54
C ALA A 67 -14.56 -11.97 -12.04
N VAL A 68 -15.55 -12.15 -12.91
CA VAL A 68 -16.97 -12.16 -12.49
C VAL A 68 -17.20 -13.41 -11.65
N ARG A 69 -17.64 -13.23 -10.40
CA ARG A 69 -17.87 -14.36 -9.50
C ARG A 69 -19.18 -15.07 -9.84
N THR A 70 -19.08 -16.33 -10.23
CA THR A 70 -20.21 -17.23 -10.44
C THR A 70 -20.38 -18.15 -9.23
N TRP A 71 -21.61 -18.28 -8.74
CA TRP A 71 -21.94 -19.12 -7.58
C TRP A 71 -22.34 -20.52 -8.02
N LYS A 72 -21.85 -21.56 -7.34
CA LYS A 72 -22.28 -22.95 -7.59
C LYS A 72 -23.68 -23.21 -7.03
N SER A 73 -24.04 -22.53 -5.95
CA SER A 73 -25.35 -22.64 -5.30
C SER A 73 -25.72 -21.36 -4.54
N GLU A 74 -27.01 -21.20 -4.21
CA GLU A 74 -27.46 -20.10 -3.35
C GLU A 74 -26.87 -20.19 -1.94
N GLU A 75 -26.64 -21.40 -1.42
CA GLU A 75 -25.99 -21.59 -0.11
C GLU A 75 -24.55 -21.04 -0.08
N GLU A 76 -23.79 -21.27 -1.15
CA GLU A 76 -22.44 -20.73 -1.30
C GLU A 76 -22.44 -19.19 -1.33
N ARG A 77 -23.37 -18.61 -2.10
CA ARG A 77 -23.58 -17.17 -2.14
C ARG A 77 -23.90 -16.62 -0.76
N GLN A 78 -24.83 -17.23 -0.05
CA GLN A 78 -25.22 -16.80 1.30
C GLN A 78 -24.07 -16.94 2.31
N ARG A 79 -23.25 -17.99 2.21
CA ARG A 79 -22.03 -18.15 3.03
C ARG A 79 -21.07 -16.98 2.81
N TYR A 80 -20.80 -16.63 1.56
CA TYR A 80 -19.93 -15.51 1.23
C TYR A 80 -20.51 -14.17 1.70
N LEU A 81 -21.81 -13.92 1.50
CA LEU A 81 -22.44 -12.67 1.95
C LEU A 81 -22.35 -12.51 3.48
N ARG A 82 -22.51 -13.59 4.24
CA ARG A 82 -22.27 -13.59 5.69
C ARG A 82 -20.83 -13.27 6.04
N LEU A 83 -19.87 -13.86 5.33
CA LEU A 83 -18.44 -13.55 5.50
C LEU A 83 -18.17 -12.08 5.20
N LYS A 84 -18.60 -11.58 4.04
CA LYS A 84 -18.46 -10.17 3.62
C LYS A 84 -19.02 -9.21 4.64
N ARG A 85 -20.23 -9.45 5.14
CA ARG A 85 -20.83 -8.65 6.21
C ARG A 85 -19.97 -8.66 7.48
N ASN A 86 -19.45 -9.81 7.89
CA ASN A 86 -18.63 -9.92 9.08
C ASN A 86 -17.28 -9.20 8.91
N VAL A 87 -16.62 -9.36 7.76
CA VAL A 87 -15.36 -8.68 7.43
C VAL A 87 -15.54 -7.17 7.46
N ILE A 88 -16.54 -6.63 6.74
CA ILE A 88 -16.82 -5.18 6.72
C ILE A 88 -17.14 -4.65 8.12
N ARG A 89 -17.86 -5.43 8.94
CA ARG A 89 -18.21 -5.04 10.32
C ARG A 89 -16.97 -4.85 11.20
N VAL A 90 -15.93 -5.66 11.01
CA VAL A 90 -14.75 -5.65 11.89
C VAL A 90 -13.56 -4.89 11.34
N LEU A 91 -13.53 -4.64 10.03
CA LEU A 91 -12.43 -3.97 9.34
C LEU A 91 -12.02 -2.62 9.97
N PRO A 92 -12.93 -1.72 10.40
CA PRO A 92 -12.53 -0.46 11.03
C PRO A 92 -11.69 -0.63 12.30
N TYR A 93 -11.91 -1.70 13.07
CA TYR A 93 -11.13 -1.98 14.27
C TYR A 93 -9.73 -2.51 13.95
N ALA A 94 -9.61 -3.31 12.89
CA ALA A 94 -8.32 -3.77 12.40
C ALA A 94 -7.47 -2.60 11.86
N ILE A 95 -8.09 -1.68 11.11
CA ILE A 95 -7.44 -0.44 10.63
C ILE A 95 -6.99 0.43 11.80
N TYR A 96 -7.82 0.57 12.85
CA TYR A 96 -7.41 1.31 14.05
C TYR A 96 -6.16 0.70 14.68
N ALA A 97 -6.14 -0.62 14.87
CA ALA A 97 -4.98 -1.32 15.43
C ALA A 97 -3.73 -1.09 14.57
N GLN A 98 -3.85 -1.26 13.25
CA GLN A 98 -2.77 -0.98 12.29
C GLN A 98 -2.19 0.42 12.49
N ARG A 99 -3.03 1.46 12.52
CA ARG A 99 -2.57 2.85 12.69
C ARG A 99 -1.83 3.07 14.01
N ARG A 100 -2.26 2.41 15.09
CA ARG A 100 -1.57 2.48 16.39
C ARG A 100 -0.22 1.78 16.35
N TYR A 101 -0.11 0.66 15.62
CA TYR A 101 1.18 0.01 15.39
C TYR A 101 2.12 0.84 14.52
N ASP A 102 1.62 1.45 13.45
CA ASP A 102 2.42 2.34 12.60
C ASP A 102 2.94 3.54 13.38
N GLN A 103 2.14 4.08 14.30
CA GLN A 103 2.60 5.14 15.20
C GLN A 103 3.66 4.63 16.17
N LEU A 104 3.46 3.46 16.77
CA LEU A 104 4.43 2.84 17.66
C LEU A 104 5.78 2.61 16.95
N ASP A 105 5.77 2.13 15.70
CA ASP A 105 6.98 1.93 14.90
C ASP A 105 7.75 3.25 14.70
N ARG A 106 7.05 4.35 14.41
CA ARG A 106 7.65 5.70 14.35
C ARG A 106 8.20 6.17 15.68
N ASP A 107 7.45 5.96 16.77
CA ASP A 107 7.86 6.40 18.12
C ASP A 107 9.09 5.61 18.60
N LEU A 108 9.17 4.32 18.27
CA LEU A 108 10.32 3.47 18.59
C LEU A 108 11.56 3.85 17.77
N ALA A 109 11.41 4.31 16.53
CA ALA A 109 12.54 4.76 15.71
C ALA A 109 13.28 5.98 16.30
N VAL A 110 12.63 6.76 17.17
CA VAL A 110 13.22 7.95 17.84
C VAL A 110 13.44 7.75 19.34
N ALA A 111 13.19 6.55 19.88
CA ALA A 111 13.33 6.27 21.30
C ALA A 111 14.81 6.27 21.73
N ASN A 112 15.11 6.92 22.85
CA ASN A 112 16.48 7.10 23.33
C ASN A 112 16.93 6.03 24.34
N SER A 113 16.03 5.12 24.76
CA SER A 113 16.36 4.09 25.75
C SER A 113 15.39 2.91 25.72
N ARG A 114 15.87 1.73 26.12
CA ARG A 114 15.04 0.53 26.30
C ARG A 114 13.88 0.71 27.28
N ARG A 115 14.04 1.57 28.29
CA ARG A 115 12.97 1.87 29.25
C ARG A 115 11.83 2.62 28.58
N GLU A 116 12.19 3.55 27.69
CA GLU A 116 11.23 4.32 26.91
C GLU A 116 10.52 3.45 25.87
N GLU A 117 11.26 2.64 25.13
CA GLU A 117 10.70 1.66 24.19
C GLU A 117 9.64 0.77 24.87
N LYS A 118 9.98 0.20 26.02
CA LYS A 118 9.06 -0.63 26.81
C LYS A 118 7.81 0.13 27.26
N ARG A 119 7.95 1.41 27.62
CA ARG A 119 6.81 2.26 28.00
C ARG A 119 5.86 2.46 26.82
N LEU A 120 6.40 2.83 25.65
CA LEU A 120 5.63 3.04 24.42
C LEU A 120 4.88 1.77 24.00
N ILE A 121 5.54 0.61 24.05
CA ILE A 121 4.91 -0.69 23.78
C ILE A 121 3.74 -0.95 24.73
N ASN A 122 3.95 -0.82 26.04
CA ASN A 122 2.90 -1.07 27.04
C ASN A 122 1.71 -0.11 26.91
N GLU A 123 1.96 1.15 26.58
CA GLU A 123 0.92 2.16 26.37
C GLU A 123 0.08 1.83 25.14
N CYS A 124 0.72 1.48 24.02
CA CYS A 124 0.05 1.04 22.80
C CYS A 124 -0.77 -0.24 23.04
N GLU A 125 -0.18 -1.23 23.72
CA GLU A 125 -0.85 -2.48 24.12
C GLU A 125 -2.13 -2.21 24.93
N ARG A 126 -2.04 -1.35 25.96
CA ARG A 126 -3.17 -1.00 26.82
C ARG A 126 -4.28 -0.33 26.02
N GLU A 127 -3.93 0.65 25.19
CA GLU A 127 -4.90 1.40 24.40
C GLU A 127 -5.65 0.51 23.41
N ILE A 128 -4.92 -0.33 22.66
CA ILE A 128 -5.49 -1.30 21.73
C ILE A 128 -6.40 -2.27 22.49
N LYS A 129 -5.95 -2.79 23.63
CA LYS A 129 -6.73 -3.72 24.46
C LYS A 129 -8.03 -3.08 24.95
N GLU A 130 -8.00 -1.87 25.48
CA GLU A 130 -9.18 -1.17 25.98
C GLU A 130 -10.19 -0.88 24.86
N LYS A 131 -9.69 -0.38 23.72
CA LYS A 131 -10.53 -0.08 22.56
C LYS A 131 -11.14 -1.34 21.95
N ILE A 132 -10.35 -2.39 21.75
CA ILE A 132 -10.84 -3.67 21.21
C ILE A 132 -11.81 -4.31 22.20
N THR A 133 -11.46 -4.43 23.48
CA THR A 133 -12.33 -5.11 24.47
C THR A 133 -13.68 -4.41 24.61
N SER A 134 -13.75 -3.09 24.52
CA SER A 134 -15.02 -2.35 24.59
C SER A 134 -15.89 -2.56 23.35
N GLU A 135 -15.30 -2.49 22.16
CA GLU A 135 -16.02 -2.64 20.87
C GLU A 135 -16.39 -4.09 20.56
N VAL A 136 -15.51 -5.03 20.93
CA VAL A 136 -15.65 -6.46 20.63
C VAL A 136 -16.75 -7.14 21.42
N LYS A 137 -17.17 -6.60 22.57
CA LYS A 137 -18.30 -7.13 23.36
C LYS A 137 -19.59 -7.29 22.54
N ASN A 138 -19.77 -6.48 21.50
CA ASN A 138 -20.96 -6.49 20.64
C ASN A 138 -20.76 -7.29 19.35
N LEU A 139 -19.63 -7.99 19.18
CA LEU A 139 -19.37 -8.82 18.02
C LEU A 139 -19.82 -10.26 18.27
N SER A 140 -20.17 -10.96 17.20
CA SER A 140 -20.35 -12.41 17.26
C SER A 140 -18.99 -13.12 17.35
N ILE A 141 -19.00 -14.39 17.77
CA ILE A 141 -17.77 -15.21 17.83
C ILE A 141 -17.05 -15.24 16.47
N SER A 142 -17.79 -15.40 15.37
CA SER A 142 -17.22 -15.42 14.01
C SER A 142 -16.59 -14.08 13.64
N GLN A 143 -17.20 -12.96 14.05
CA GLN A 143 -16.63 -11.62 13.84
C GLN A 143 -15.37 -11.42 14.68
N GLY A 144 -15.36 -11.86 15.95
CA GLY A 144 -14.19 -11.84 16.81
C GLY A 144 -13.00 -12.61 16.22
N LYS A 145 -13.25 -13.81 15.66
CA LYS A 145 -12.21 -14.58 14.95
C LYS A 145 -11.63 -13.82 13.76
N ILE A 146 -12.50 -13.25 12.92
CA ILE A 146 -12.06 -12.48 11.75
C ILE A 146 -11.25 -11.25 12.19
N LEU A 147 -11.69 -10.53 13.23
CA LEU A 147 -10.96 -9.37 13.73
C LEU A 147 -9.54 -9.73 14.17
N ILE A 148 -9.36 -10.81 14.92
CA ILE A 148 -8.04 -11.30 15.32
C ILE A 148 -7.17 -11.57 14.08
N LYS A 149 -7.68 -12.30 13.10
CA LYS A 149 -6.97 -12.58 11.85
C LYS A 149 -6.56 -11.29 11.13
N LEU A 150 -7.44 -10.30 11.06
CA LEU A 150 -7.12 -9.01 10.43
C LEU A 150 -6.04 -8.25 11.19
N ILE A 151 -6.06 -8.27 12.52
CA ILE A 151 -5.01 -7.64 13.33
C ILE A 151 -3.67 -8.33 13.10
N GLU A 152 -3.61 -9.66 13.10
CA GLU A 152 -2.41 -10.42 12.77
C GLU A 152 -1.89 -10.13 11.36
N ARG A 153 -2.81 -10.05 10.39
CA ARG A 153 -2.52 -9.72 9.00
C ARG A 153 -1.90 -8.32 8.85
N GLN A 154 -2.31 -7.35 9.66
CA GLN A 154 -1.73 -6.00 9.65
C GLN A 154 -0.41 -5.91 10.43
N THR A 155 -0.30 -6.58 11.59
CA THR A 155 0.94 -6.58 12.39
C THR A 155 2.06 -7.43 11.78
N GLY A 156 1.74 -8.38 10.89
CA GLY A 156 2.73 -9.17 10.17
C GLY A 156 3.71 -8.34 9.31
N ASN A 157 3.37 -7.08 9.01
CA ASN A 157 4.17 -6.18 8.18
C ASN A 157 5.02 -5.17 8.98
N THR A 158 4.97 -5.17 10.31
CA THR A 158 5.81 -4.26 11.11
C THR A 158 7.27 -4.76 11.16
N SER A 159 8.22 -3.86 11.47
CA SER A 159 9.66 -4.15 11.41
C SER A 159 10.07 -5.38 12.26
N TYR A 160 11.07 -6.15 11.81
CA TYR A 160 11.49 -7.43 12.40
C TYR A 160 11.82 -7.32 13.91
N ASP A 161 12.37 -6.20 14.34
CA ASP A 161 12.74 -5.95 15.74
C ASP A 161 11.51 -5.62 16.62
N LEU A 162 10.51 -4.89 16.11
CA LEU A 162 9.20 -4.75 16.79
C LEU A 162 8.50 -6.11 16.89
N VAL A 163 8.52 -6.87 15.80
CA VAL A 163 7.83 -8.16 15.66
C VAL A 163 8.29 -9.20 16.68
N LYS A 164 9.57 -9.19 17.10
CA LYS A 164 10.13 -10.19 18.02
C LYS A 164 9.54 -10.08 19.44
N ASP A 165 9.33 -8.87 19.93
CA ASP A 165 8.66 -8.64 21.21
C ASP A 165 7.12 -8.58 21.04
N MET A 166 6.62 -8.03 19.92
CA MET A 166 5.18 -7.90 19.64
C MET A 166 4.45 -9.22 19.32
N LYS A 167 5.06 -10.15 18.57
CA LYS A 167 4.41 -11.44 18.25
C LYS A 167 4.23 -12.32 19.47
N GLY A 168 5.04 -12.12 20.51
CA GLY A 168 4.93 -12.84 21.78
C GLY A 168 3.87 -12.25 22.72
N SER A 169 3.97 -10.95 23.03
CA SER A 169 3.10 -10.31 24.04
C SER A 169 1.77 -9.83 23.46
N ILE A 170 1.78 -9.01 22.41
CA ILE A 170 0.60 -8.27 21.93
C ILE A 170 -0.47 -9.22 21.40
N SER A 171 -0.06 -10.14 20.51
CA SER A 171 -0.94 -11.17 19.98
C SER A 171 -1.56 -11.95 21.14
N ALA A 172 -0.74 -12.46 22.07
CA ALA A 172 -1.22 -13.20 23.22
C ALA A 172 -2.20 -12.40 24.11
N PHE A 173 -2.02 -11.10 24.29
CA PHE A 173 -2.91 -10.25 25.10
C PHE A 173 -4.22 -9.90 24.41
N VAL A 174 -4.20 -9.60 23.10
CA VAL A 174 -5.43 -9.44 22.31
C VAL A 174 -6.19 -10.77 22.29
N TYR A 175 -5.49 -11.88 22.05
CA TYR A 175 -6.04 -13.22 22.16
C TYR A 175 -6.63 -13.48 23.55
N GLN A 176 -5.98 -13.10 24.64
CA GLN A 176 -6.52 -13.27 25.99
C GLN A 176 -7.75 -12.39 26.26
N GLY A 177 -7.73 -11.12 25.85
CA GLY A 177 -8.86 -10.20 26.00
C GLY A 177 -10.09 -10.67 25.24
N VAL A 178 -9.90 -11.09 23.99
CA VAL A 178 -10.95 -11.61 23.12
C VAL A 178 -11.37 -13.03 23.56
N ALA A 179 -10.44 -13.90 24.00
CA ALA A 179 -10.72 -15.23 24.56
C ALA A 179 -11.53 -15.18 25.85
N LYS A 180 -11.36 -14.14 26.67
CA LYS A 180 -12.21 -13.92 27.84
C LYS A 180 -13.66 -13.61 27.45
N ILE A 181 -13.90 -13.05 26.26
CA ILE A 181 -15.24 -12.70 25.76
C ILE A 181 -15.88 -13.86 24.99
N PHE A 182 -15.14 -14.56 24.11
CA PHE A 182 -15.72 -15.63 23.25
C PHE A 182 -15.25 -17.06 23.57
N GLY A 183 -14.46 -17.26 24.62
CA GLY A 183 -14.00 -18.58 25.07
C GLY A 183 -12.85 -19.17 24.24
N HIS A 184 -12.55 -20.45 24.47
CA HIS A 184 -11.38 -21.13 23.89
C HIS A 184 -11.41 -21.29 22.35
N ASN A 185 -12.52 -21.00 21.68
CA ASN A 185 -12.72 -21.26 20.25
C ASN A 185 -12.13 -20.20 19.29
N LEU A 186 -11.37 -19.22 19.79
CA LEU A 186 -10.86 -18.10 18.99
C LEU A 186 -9.49 -18.31 18.36
N LYS A 187 -8.77 -19.37 18.74
CA LYS A 187 -7.46 -19.66 18.15
C LYS A 187 -7.65 -20.03 16.67
N SER A 188 -7.35 -19.09 15.80
CA SER A 188 -7.27 -19.29 14.36
C SER A 188 -6.33 -18.21 13.83
N THR A 189 -5.17 -18.64 13.39
CA THR A 189 -4.16 -17.76 12.80
C THR A 189 -4.61 -17.34 11.41
N TYR A 190 -4.21 -16.15 10.98
CA TYR A 190 -4.38 -15.71 9.60
C TYR A 190 -3.52 -16.55 8.64
N ASP A 191 -4.14 -17.09 7.59
CA ASP A 191 -3.46 -17.79 6.50
C ASP A 191 -3.92 -17.21 5.14
N PRO A 192 -3.02 -16.58 4.35
CA PRO A 192 -3.39 -16.04 3.04
C PRO A 192 -4.02 -17.05 2.07
N GLN A 193 -3.68 -18.33 2.17
CA GLN A 193 -4.23 -19.39 1.32
C GLN A 193 -5.65 -19.77 1.72
N GLU A 194 -5.94 -19.82 3.02
CA GLU A 194 -7.27 -20.16 3.54
C GLU A 194 -8.20 -18.94 3.58
N ASP A 195 -7.65 -17.76 3.92
CA ASP A 195 -8.37 -16.51 4.13
C ASP A 195 -8.43 -15.62 2.86
N PHE A 196 -8.13 -16.18 1.67
CA PHE A 196 -8.15 -15.43 0.41
C PHE A 196 -9.49 -14.74 0.12
N GLU A 197 -10.63 -15.30 0.57
CA GLU A 197 -11.93 -14.66 0.42
C GLU A 197 -12.02 -13.37 1.24
N ILE A 198 -11.42 -13.35 2.44
CA ILE A 198 -11.33 -12.16 3.29
C ILE A 198 -10.51 -11.08 2.59
N GLU A 199 -9.34 -11.43 2.03
CA GLU A 199 -8.50 -10.49 1.27
C GLU A 199 -9.22 -9.91 0.06
N ASN A 200 -9.94 -10.74 -0.70
CA ASN A 200 -10.74 -10.27 -1.83
C ASN A 200 -11.83 -9.28 -1.39
N ILE A 201 -12.50 -9.53 -0.26
CA ILE A 201 -13.50 -8.62 0.31
C ILE A 201 -12.86 -7.29 0.72
N ILE A 202 -11.68 -7.31 1.34
CA ILE A 202 -10.97 -6.09 1.75
C ILE A 202 -10.59 -5.27 0.52
N ARG A 203 -9.97 -5.89 -0.48
CA ARG A 203 -9.59 -5.23 -1.75
C ARG A 203 -10.80 -4.63 -2.46
N GLU A 204 -11.93 -5.36 -2.49
CA GLU A 204 -13.18 -4.83 -3.04
C GLU A 204 -13.66 -3.60 -2.26
N TYR A 205 -13.65 -3.68 -0.92
CA TYR A 205 -14.07 -2.59 -0.06
C TYR A 205 -13.20 -1.34 -0.24
N GLU A 206 -11.88 -1.48 -0.26
CA GLU A 206 -10.91 -0.39 -0.42
C GLU A 206 -11.05 0.30 -1.78
N ARG A 207 -11.42 -0.41 -2.84
CA ARG A 207 -11.68 0.22 -4.14
C ARG A 207 -12.95 1.06 -4.14
N VAL A 208 -14.02 0.56 -3.53
CA VAL A 208 -15.31 1.28 -3.46
C VAL A 208 -15.21 2.47 -2.49
N ARG A 209 -14.41 2.32 -1.44
CA ARG A 209 -14.18 3.33 -0.41
C ARG A 209 -12.68 3.37 -0.09
N PRO A 210 -11.90 4.16 -0.83
CA PRO A 210 -10.48 4.31 -0.51
C PRO A 210 -10.39 4.75 0.95
N ILE A 211 -9.74 3.92 1.76
CA ILE A 211 -9.38 4.32 3.12
C ILE A 211 -8.44 5.50 2.90
N ALA A 212 -8.84 6.68 3.38
CA ALA A 212 -7.94 7.83 3.39
C ALA A 212 -6.72 7.43 4.23
N ASN A 213 -5.63 7.10 3.53
CA ASN A 213 -4.30 7.05 4.10
C ASN A 213 -3.79 8.50 4.07
N PRO A 214 -3.57 9.13 5.23
CA PRO A 214 -2.87 10.41 5.29
C PRO A 214 -1.42 10.26 4.84
#